data_AF-A0A6B9KSK8-F1
#
_entry.id   AF-A0A6B9KSK8-F1
#
_cell.length_a   1.000
_cell.length_b   1.000
_cell.length_c   1.000
_cell.angle_alpha   90.00
_cell.angle_beta   90.00
_cell.angle_gamma   90.00
#
_symmetry.space_group_name_H-M   'P 1'
#
loop_
_entity.id
_entity.type
_entity.pdbx_description
1 polymer ?
#
loop_
_entity_poly.entity_id
_entity_poly.type
_entity_poly.pdbx_seq_one_letter_code
_entity_poly.pdbx_strand_id
1 'polypeptide(L)'
;MKRNLVKTLNKKKCDDFLPVLNNVFLIARYFGISGFGLTLAFGWCLILFAMLVATNCVAIWRIVTLLGGWLKKSSDNGLIGRLSGAIFYANALMSLFLSSKFVHSWRKLSSYWLSMETNTALDFPPDVKIKKRTIFITAFVASIAVVEHALSMVSATGINFPPEEFFYRYVTISHGFLLRTQDYNLWYAIPIFIVSKLATALWNFQDLIIILISMGLSSRYHRLNLYVSHVITIEKRFEVKKRFGTDLYLQIQVWRRLREAYVRQSTLVRMVDRRLGSLVLLSNINNLYFICLQIYLGIHKSSGGTISRCYFLFSLGWLIFRACSVVLAASDVHLHSQRALKCLHSCPSASFNIEMKRLQYQLAHDFVALTGMGFFSLRRELLLEVAAAILKYELVLIQYDN
;
A
#
# COMPACT_ATOMS: atom_id res chain seq x y z
N MET A 1 29.93 20.56 28.11
CA MET A 1 29.83 19.22 27.49
C MET A 1 28.65 18.36 28.00
N LYS A 2 28.33 18.31 29.30
CA LYS A 2 27.21 17.51 29.85
C LYS A 2 25.78 17.98 29.46
N ARG A 3 25.55 19.29 29.24
CA ARG A 3 24.23 19.83 28.80
C ARG A 3 23.84 19.41 27.37
N ASN A 4 24.81 19.18 26.49
CA ASN A 4 24.54 18.72 25.13
C ASN A 4 24.22 17.22 25.08
N LEU A 5 24.80 16.42 25.98
CA LEU A 5 24.52 14.98 26.10
C LEU A 5 23.08 14.69 26.57
N VAL A 6 22.57 15.50 27.51
CA VAL A 6 21.18 15.39 28.01
C VAL A 6 20.18 15.84 26.94
N LYS A 7 20.51 16.83 26.11
CA LYS A 7 19.70 17.22 24.94
C LYS A 7 19.69 16.15 23.86
N THR A 8 20.79 15.42 23.61
CA THR A 8 20.80 14.28 22.66
C THR A 8 20.08 13.04 23.19
N LEU A 9 20.12 12.78 24.50
CA LEU A 9 19.37 11.68 25.13
C LEU A 9 17.84 11.92 25.08
N ASN A 10 17.37 13.15 25.29
CA ASN A 10 15.95 13.50 25.11
C ASN A 10 15.50 13.56 23.65
N LYS A 11 16.44 13.60 22.68
CA LYS A 11 16.12 13.72 21.23
C LYS A 11 15.74 12.39 20.58
N LYS A 12 15.96 11.25 21.23
CA LYS A 12 15.84 9.89 20.64
C LYS A 12 14.61 9.09 21.12
N LYS A 13 13.59 9.76 21.66
CA LYS A 13 12.36 9.08 22.10
C LYS A 13 11.38 8.74 20.96
N CYS A 14 11.42 9.50 19.87
CA CYS A 14 10.59 9.25 18.69
C CYS A 14 11.41 8.57 17.60
N ASP A 15 10.76 7.69 16.84
CA ASP A 15 11.38 7.16 15.64
C ASP A 15 11.30 8.16 14.48
N ASP A 16 12.13 7.94 13.47
CA ASP A 16 12.20 8.79 12.28
C ASP A 16 11.13 8.40 11.24
N PHE A 17 10.12 7.56 11.57
CA PHE A 17 9.11 7.13 10.59
C PHE A 17 8.24 8.29 10.12
N LEU A 18 7.69 9.09 11.05
CA LEU A 18 6.80 10.19 10.70
C LEU A 18 7.48 11.24 9.80
N PRO A 19 8.70 11.74 10.10
CA PRO A 19 9.41 12.65 9.21
C PRO A 19 9.66 12.06 7.81
N VAL A 20 10.08 10.79 7.74
CA VAL A 20 10.36 10.13 6.46
C VAL A 20 9.08 10.00 5.63
N LEU A 21 7.98 9.57 6.25
CA LEU A 21 6.70 9.42 5.54
C LEU A 21 6.14 10.77 5.09
N ASN A 22 6.32 11.84 5.88
CA ASN A 22 5.96 13.19 5.45
C ASN A 22 6.76 13.62 4.21
N ASN A 23 8.05 13.28 4.12
CA ASN A 23 8.84 13.53 2.92
C ASN A 23 8.32 12.73 1.71
N VAL A 24 7.90 11.48 1.90
CA VAL A 24 7.24 10.69 0.84
C VAL A 24 5.97 11.40 0.35
N PHE A 25 5.13 11.93 1.24
CA PHE A 25 3.95 12.70 0.86
C PHE A 25 4.26 14.05 0.22
N LEU A 26 5.38 14.69 0.56
CA LEU A 26 5.84 15.89 -0.12
C LEU A 26 6.27 15.58 -1.56
N ILE A 27 7.01 14.50 -1.78
CA ILE A 27 7.38 14.03 -3.12
C ILE A 27 6.14 13.64 -3.92
N ALA A 28 5.12 13.08 -3.26
CA ALA A 28 3.87 12.69 -3.91
C ALA A 28 3.11 13.83 -4.60
N ARG A 29 3.39 15.08 -4.21
CA ARG A 29 2.82 16.28 -4.84
C ARG A 29 3.21 16.41 -6.31
N TYR A 30 4.37 15.91 -6.72
CA TYR A 30 4.82 15.99 -8.12
C TYR A 30 3.88 15.26 -9.08
N PHE A 31 3.28 14.16 -8.64
CA PHE A 31 2.31 13.40 -9.44
C PHE A 31 0.86 13.64 -9.01
N GLY A 32 0.58 14.80 -8.42
CA GLY A 32 -0.78 15.32 -8.24
C GLY A 32 -1.38 15.10 -6.86
N ILE A 33 -0.71 14.41 -5.92
CA ILE A 33 -1.31 14.15 -4.60
C ILE A 33 -1.20 15.39 -3.72
N SER A 34 -2.36 15.97 -3.41
CA SER A 34 -2.42 17.16 -2.56
C SER A 34 -2.63 16.81 -1.09
N GLY A 35 -1.97 17.58 -0.23
CA GLY A 35 -2.21 17.58 1.21
C GLY A 35 -3.20 18.67 1.64
N PHE A 36 -3.11 19.08 2.91
CA PHE A 36 -3.94 20.14 3.49
C PHE A 36 -3.55 21.54 2.97
N GLY A 37 -4.54 22.33 2.54
CA GLY A 37 -4.40 23.75 2.19
C GLY A 37 -4.51 24.04 0.69
N LEU A 38 -4.99 25.25 0.35
CA LEU A 38 -4.97 25.80 -1.01
C LEU A 38 -3.51 26.14 -1.39
N THR A 39 -2.85 25.20 -2.03
CA THR A 39 -1.45 25.32 -2.49
C THR A 39 -1.38 25.05 -3.99
N LEU A 40 -0.25 25.37 -4.62
CA LEU A 40 0.03 24.98 -6.01
C LEU A 40 -0.20 23.48 -6.26
N ALA A 41 0.10 22.62 -5.28
CA ALA A 41 -0.15 21.19 -5.34
C ALA A 41 -1.66 20.85 -5.41
N PHE A 42 -2.52 21.66 -4.78
CA PHE A 42 -3.97 21.50 -4.87
C PHE A 42 -4.49 21.86 -6.26
N GLY A 43 -3.98 22.96 -6.85
CA GLY A 43 -4.27 23.32 -8.24
C GLY A 43 -3.83 22.23 -9.23
N TRP A 44 -2.62 21.70 -9.05
CA TRP A 44 -2.12 20.58 -9.85
C TRP A 44 -2.97 19.31 -9.70
N CYS A 45 -3.38 18.98 -8.47
CA CYS A 45 -4.31 17.88 -8.21
C CYS A 45 -5.63 18.04 -8.97
N LEU A 46 -6.19 19.26 -8.99
CA LEU A 46 -7.45 19.56 -9.68
C LEU A 46 -7.31 19.43 -11.20
N ILE A 47 -6.21 19.94 -11.76
CA ILE A 47 -5.90 19.81 -13.19
C ILE A 47 -5.79 18.33 -13.57
N LEU A 48 -5.00 17.55 -12.82
CA LEU A 48 -4.83 16.14 -13.09
C LEU A 48 -6.14 15.36 -12.92
N PHE A 49 -6.94 15.71 -11.91
CA PHE A 49 -8.27 15.13 -11.72
C PHE A 49 -9.17 15.39 -12.93
N ALA A 50 -9.24 16.64 -13.42
CA ALA A 50 -10.02 16.99 -14.60
C ALA A 50 -9.54 16.25 -15.86
N MET A 51 -8.22 16.13 -16.07
CA MET A 51 -7.64 15.37 -17.18
C MET A 51 -7.97 13.87 -17.10
N LEU A 52 -7.93 13.27 -15.92
CA LEU A 52 -8.30 11.87 -15.70
C LEU A 52 -9.80 11.65 -15.90
N VAL A 53 -10.66 12.58 -15.44
CA VAL A 53 -12.11 12.52 -15.71
C VAL A 53 -12.36 12.59 -17.21
N ALA A 54 -11.77 13.55 -17.92
CA ALA A 54 -11.92 13.67 -19.37
C ALA A 54 -11.48 12.39 -20.10
N THR A 55 -10.31 11.85 -19.74
CA THR A 55 -9.80 10.59 -20.31
C THR A 55 -10.74 9.41 -20.06
N ASN A 56 -11.27 9.29 -18.84
CA ASN A 56 -12.24 8.25 -18.50
C ASN A 56 -13.56 8.40 -19.27
N CYS A 57 -14.11 9.62 -19.35
CA CYS A 57 -15.32 9.90 -20.11
C CYS A 57 -15.16 9.52 -21.59
N VAL A 58 -14.02 9.87 -22.20
CA VAL A 58 -13.71 9.48 -23.58
C VAL A 58 -13.61 7.96 -23.71
N ALA A 59 -12.90 7.27 -22.80
CA ALA A 59 -12.77 5.81 -22.83
C ALA A 59 -14.13 5.10 -22.73
N ILE A 60 -14.99 5.54 -21.78
CA ILE A 60 -16.34 4.98 -21.59
C ILE A 60 -17.22 5.25 -22.81
N TRP A 61 -17.22 6.47 -23.34
CA TRP A 61 -17.97 6.83 -24.54
C TRP A 61 -17.60 5.94 -25.73
N ARG A 62 -16.30 5.67 -25.92
CA ARG A 62 -15.81 4.78 -26.98
C ARG A 62 -16.23 3.33 -26.79
N ILE A 63 -16.34 2.84 -25.55
CA ILE A 63 -16.86 1.50 -25.25
C ILE A 63 -18.37 1.44 -25.56
N VAL A 64 -19.15 2.42 -25.12
CA VAL A 64 -20.60 2.48 -25.35
C VAL A 64 -20.92 2.53 -26.86
N THR A 65 -20.20 3.38 -27.60
CA THR A 65 -20.40 3.49 -29.06
C THR A 65 -19.98 2.22 -29.82
N LEU A 66 -19.01 1.45 -29.32
CA LEU A 66 -18.65 0.14 -29.86
C LEU A 66 -19.77 -0.89 -29.60
N LEU A 67 -20.25 -0.97 -28.36
CA LEU A 67 -21.30 -1.92 -27.96
C LEU A 67 -22.64 -1.62 -28.63
N GLY A 68 -22.95 -0.35 -28.88
CA GLY A 68 -24.17 0.04 -29.59
C GLY A 68 -24.15 -0.22 -31.11
N GLY A 69 -23.05 -0.73 -31.68
CA GLY A 69 -22.93 -0.98 -33.12
C GLY A 69 -22.63 0.24 -34.00
N TRP A 70 -22.35 1.40 -33.40
CA TRP A 70 -22.09 2.68 -34.09
C TRP A 70 -20.64 2.77 -34.60
N LEU A 71 -19.77 1.83 -34.18
CA LEU A 71 -18.45 1.62 -34.76
C LEU A 71 -18.42 0.32 -35.57
N LYS A 72 -17.85 0.39 -36.79
CA LYS A 72 -17.51 -0.77 -37.60
C LYS A 72 -16.68 -1.76 -36.75
N LYS A 73 -17.05 -3.04 -36.77
CA LYS A 73 -16.48 -4.12 -35.94
C LYS A 73 -14.97 -4.29 -36.23
N SER A 74 -14.12 -3.49 -35.59
CA SER A 74 -12.67 -3.63 -35.68
C SER A 74 -12.19 -4.66 -34.66
N SER A 75 -11.97 -5.89 -35.14
CA SER A 75 -11.28 -7.04 -34.52
C SER A 75 -11.78 -7.48 -33.13
N ASP A 76 -11.98 -8.79 -32.93
CA ASP A 76 -12.37 -9.44 -31.67
C ASP A 76 -11.50 -9.05 -30.46
N ASN A 77 -10.30 -8.51 -30.68
CA ASN A 77 -9.37 -8.08 -29.63
C ASN A 77 -9.60 -6.65 -29.12
N GLY A 78 -10.52 -5.90 -29.71
CA GLY A 78 -10.70 -4.48 -29.42
C GLY A 78 -11.45 -4.16 -28.12
N LEU A 79 -12.31 -5.04 -27.61
CA LEU A 79 -13.12 -4.75 -26.41
C LEU A 79 -12.28 -4.87 -25.13
N ILE A 80 -11.50 -5.95 -24.99
CA ILE A 80 -10.66 -6.21 -23.82
C ILE A 80 -9.64 -5.09 -23.61
N GLY A 81 -8.96 -4.65 -24.69
CA GLY A 81 -7.99 -3.55 -24.62
C GLY A 81 -8.62 -2.19 -24.29
N ARG A 82 -9.85 -1.93 -24.74
CA ARG A 82 -10.60 -0.71 -24.39
C ARG A 82 -11.04 -0.73 -22.93
N LEU A 83 -11.57 -1.86 -22.46
CA LEU A 83 -11.98 -2.05 -21.07
C LEU A 83 -10.79 -1.94 -20.12
N SER A 84 -9.66 -2.59 -20.43
CA SER A 84 -8.47 -2.53 -19.59
C SER A 84 -7.92 -1.10 -19.51
N GLY A 85 -7.90 -0.38 -20.62
CA GLY A 85 -7.53 1.03 -20.67
C GLY A 85 -8.46 1.94 -19.85
N ALA A 86 -9.78 1.73 -19.94
CA ALA A 86 -10.75 2.46 -19.14
C ALA A 86 -10.58 2.17 -17.64
N ILE A 87 -10.44 0.90 -17.26
CA ILE A 87 -10.23 0.48 -15.86
C ILE A 87 -8.91 1.04 -15.31
N PHE A 88 -7.84 1.07 -16.12
CA PHE A 88 -6.57 1.67 -15.73
C PHE A 88 -6.71 3.15 -15.37
N TYR A 89 -7.38 3.94 -16.21
CA TYR A 89 -7.60 5.36 -15.93
C TYR A 89 -8.62 5.60 -14.81
N ALA A 90 -9.60 4.71 -14.63
CA ALA A 90 -10.53 4.76 -13.51
C ALA A 90 -9.82 4.51 -12.19
N ASN A 91 -8.91 3.52 -12.16
CA ASN A 91 -8.03 3.26 -11.03
C ASN A 91 -7.15 4.48 -10.71
N ALA A 92 -6.53 5.11 -11.72
CA ALA A 92 -5.73 6.30 -11.50
C ALA A 92 -6.54 7.47 -10.92
N LEU A 93 -7.76 7.71 -11.44
CA LEU A 93 -8.66 8.73 -10.91
C LEU A 93 -9.04 8.47 -9.44
N MET A 94 -9.44 7.23 -9.13
CA MET A 94 -9.79 6.84 -7.77
C MET A 94 -8.59 6.86 -6.83
N SER A 95 -7.42 6.43 -7.30
CA SER A 95 -6.15 6.48 -6.55
C SER A 95 -5.79 7.93 -6.21
N LEU A 96 -5.86 8.85 -7.16
CA LEU A 96 -5.60 10.27 -6.94
C LEU A 96 -6.51 10.84 -5.85
N PHE A 97 -7.82 10.59 -5.98
CA PHE A 97 -8.82 11.08 -5.03
C PHE A 97 -8.61 10.49 -3.63
N LEU A 98 -8.52 9.16 -3.52
CA LEU A 98 -8.42 8.47 -2.24
C LEU A 98 -7.06 8.70 -1.56
N SER A 99 -5.96 8.73 -2.32
CA SER A 99 -4.62 9.03 -1.78
C SER A 99 -4.55 10.47 -1.27
N SER A 100 -5.09 11.43 -2.01
CA SER A 100 -5.17 12.82 -1.55
C SER A 100 -6.04 12.96 -0.30
N LYS A 101 -7.19 12.26 -0.25
CA LYS A 101 -8.06 12.21 0.94
C LYS A 101 -7.32 11.61 2.14
N PHE A 102 -6.53 10.55 1.95
CA PHE A 102 -5.72 9.96 3.02
C PHE A 102 -4.64 10.93 3.51
N VAL A 103 -3.84 11.50 2.59
CA VAL A 103 -2.77 12.46 2.91
C VAL A 103 -3.34 13.71 3.60
N HIS A 104 -4.52 14.18 3.23
CA HIS A 104 -5.21 15.25 3.94
C HIS A 104 -5.52 14.86 5.40
N SER A 105 -6.03 13.65 5.63
CA SER A 105 -6.31 13.15 6.97
C SER A 105 -5.05 12.80 7.79
N TRP A 106 -3.91 12.62 7.11
CA TRP A 106 -2.65 12.22 7.72
C TRP A 106 -2.15 13.22 8.77
N ARG A 107 -2.43 14.52 8.65
CA ARG A 107 -2.07 15.51 9.68
C ARG A 107 -2.65 15.15 11.05
N LYS A 108 -3.93 14.76 11.09
CA LYS A 108 -4.61 14.34 12.32
C LYS A 108 -4.11 12.98 12.82
N LEU A 109 -3.83 12.06 11.90
CA LEU A 109 -3.29 10.73 12.24
C LEU A 109 -1.87 10.83 12.81
N SER A 110 -0.99 11.60 12.16
CA SER A 110 0.40 11.82 12.59
C SER A 110 0.48 12.58 13.92
N SER A 111 -0.40 13.56 14.17
CA SER A 111 -0.45 14.21 15.49
C SER A 111 -0.86 13.24 16.60
N TYR A 112 -1.85 12.37 16.35
CA TYR A 112 -2.25 11.33 17.30
C TYR A 112 -1.14 10.28 17.48
N TRP A 113 -0.51 9.86 16.38
CA TRP A 113 0.65 8.96 16.38
C TRP A 113 1.81 9.50 17.22
N LEU A 114 2.15 10.78 17.04
CA LEU A 114 3.22 11.46 17.78
C LEU A 114 2.85 11.60 19.25
N SER A 115 1.63 12.04 19.56
CA SER A 115 1.13 12.13 20.94
C SER A 115 1.24 10.79 21.67
N MET A 116 0.96 9.68 20.98
CA MET A 116 1.16 8.35 21.55
C MET A 116 2.63 7.97 21.77
N GLU A 117 3.58 8.51 21.01
CA GLU A 117 5.01 8.26 21.28
C GLU A 117 5.53 9.13 22.42
N THR A 118 5.10 10.40 22.49
CA THR A 118 5.60 11.34 23.51
C THR A 118 4.92 11.18 24.86
N ASN A 119 3.62 10.84 24.89
CA ASN A 119 2.80 10.77 26.10
C ASN A 119 2.66 9.33 26.64
N THR A 120 3.65 8.47 26.38
CA THR A 120 3.68 7.15 26.99
C THR A 120 4.56 7.16 28.23
N ALA A 121 3.99 6.71 29.37
CA ALA A 121 4.70 6.53 30.63
C ALA A 121 5.68 5.35 30.64
N LEU A 122 5.81 4.63 29.52
CA LEU A 122 6.73 3.52 29.31
C LEU A 122 7.72 3.93 28.21
N ASP A 123 9.01 3.71 28.45
CA ASP A 123 10.06 4.05 27.49
C ASP A 123 10.30 2.84 26.58
N PHE A 124 9.77 2.89 25.36
CA PHE A 124 9.98 1.85 24.35
C PHE A 124 11.20 2.22 23.49
N PRO A 125 12.18 1.32 23.32
CA PRO A 125 13.34 1.62 22.49
C PRO A 125 12.90 1.91 21.04
N PRO A 126 13.38 2.99 20.41
CA PRO A 126 12.99 3.33 19.04
C PRO A 126 13.46 2.26 18.05
N ASP A 127 12.68 2.05 16.97
CA ASP A 127 13.12 1.18 15.87
C ASP A 127 14.12 1.95 15.01
N VAL A 128 15.41 1.72 15.24
CA VAL A 128 16.49 2.40 14.50
C VAL A 128 16.55 2.03 13.01
N LYS A 129 15.89 0.93 12.60
CA LYS A 129 15.92 0.44 11.22
C LYS A 129 14.73 0.94 10.40
N ILE A 130 13.63 1.41 11.04
CA ILE A 130 12.40 1.80 10.33
C ILE A 130 12.66 2.84 9.24
N LYS A 131 13.45 3.88 9.55
CA LYS A 131 13.85 4.92 8.59
C LYS A 131 14.49 4.34 7.34
N LYS A 132 15.54 3.53 7.52
CA LYS A 132 16.28 2.92 6.41
C LYS A 132 15.37 2.01 5.59
N ARG A 133 14.52 1.21 6.25
CA ARG A 133 13.58 0.30 5.60
C ARG A 133 12.50 1.05 4.79
N THR A 134 11.93 2.12 5.33
CA THR A 134 10.95 2.98 4.64
C THR A 134 11.57 3.65 3.41
N ILE A 135 12.78 4.21 3.53
CA ILE A 135 13.50 4.82 2.40
C ILE A 135 13.82 3.76 1.34
N PHE A 136 14.35 2.61 1.75
CA PHE A 136 14.70 1.52 0.85
C PHE A 136 13.48 1.04 0.05
N ILE A 137 12.36 0.74 0.71
CA ILE A 137 11.15 0.25 0.03
C ILE A 137 10.57 1.32 -0.91
N THR A 138 10.58 2.59 -0.50
CA THR A 138 10.15 3.70 -1.36
C THR A 138 11.02 3.79 -2.62
N ALA A 139 12.35 3.79 -2.45
CA ALA A 139 13.29 3.88 -3.56
C ALA A 139 13.21 2.65 -4.47
N PHE A 140 13.06 1.45 -3.90
CA PHE A 140 12.91 0.20 -4.63
C PHE A 140 11.66 0.18 -5.51
N VAL A 141 10.50 0.51 -4.94
CA VAL A 141 9.23 0.57 -5.70
C VAL A 141 9.30 1.64 -6.79
N ALA A 142 9.84 2.82 -6.48
CA ALA A 142 10.01 3.88 -7.48
C ALA A 142 10.95 3.46 -8.62
N SER A 143 12.08 2.82 -8.30
CA SER A 143 13.06 2.39 -9.30
C SER A 143 12.47 1.33 -10.23
N ILE A 144 11.80 0.31 -9.69
CA ILE A 144 11.18 -0.73 -10.51
C ILE A 144 10.02 -0.17 -11.32
N ALA A 145 9.22 0.75 -10.78
CA ALA A 145 8.17 1.42 -11.56
C ALA A 145 8.73 2.16 -12.78
N VAL A 146 9.89 2.83 -12.63
CA VAL A 146 10.57 3.49 -13.76
C VAL A 146 11.08 2.47 -14.79
N VAL A 147 11.68 1.36 -14.32
CA VAL A 147 12.19 0.29 -15.20
C VAL A 147 11.05 -0.41 -15.96
N GLU A 148 9.99 -0.83 -15.26
CA GLU A 148 8.81 -1.46 -15.87
C GLU A 148 8.23 -0.55 -16.96
N HIS A 149 8.09 0.73 -16.63
CA HIS A 149 7.53 1.69 -17.54
C HIS A 149 8.44 1.98 -18.75
N ALA A 150 9.77 2.01 -18.57
CA ALA A 150 10.71 2.11 -19.67
C ALA A 150 10.62 0.89 -20.61
N LEU A 151 10.54 -0.32 -20.03
CA LEU A 151 10.35 -1.55 -20.79
C LEU A 151 9.00 -1.58 -21.52
N SER A 152 7.93 -1.04 -20.90
CA SER A 152 6.62 -0.91 -21.53
C SER A 152 6.67 -0.04 -22.79
N MET A 153 7.35 1.10 -22.71
CA MET A 153 7.54 1.99 -23.87
C MET A 153 8.33 1.29 -24.96
N VAL A 154 9.47 0.65 -24.63
CA VAL A 154 10.30 -0.08 -25.59
C VAL A 154 9.52 -1.24 -26.23
N SER A 155 8.71 -1.96 -25.45
CA SER A 155 7.87 -3.04 -25.96
C SER A 155 6.76 -2.53 -26.90
N ALA A 156 6.23 -1.33 -26.65
CA ALA A 156 5.18 -0.75 -27.48
C ALA A 156 5.72 -0.12 -28.78
N THR A 157 6.87 0.55 -28.72
CA THR A 157 7.44 1.27 -29.88
C THR A 157 8.48 0.44 -30.66
N GLY A 158 9.04 -0.62 -30.08
CA GLY A 158 10.21 -1.29 -30.64
C GLY A 158 11.49 -0.48 -30.47
N ILE A 159 12.61 -0.97 -31.01
CA ILE A 159 13.97 -0.40 -30.77
C ILE A 159 14.46 0.47 -31.94
N ASN A 160 13.95 0.24 -33.16
CA ASN A 160 14.46 0.89 -34.38
C ASN A 160 13.36 1.74 -35.05
N PHE A 161 13.20 2.99 -34.63
CA PHE A 161 12.31 3.95 -35.29
C PHE A 161 12.82 5.39 -35.15
N PRO A 162 12.46 6.29 -36.08
CA PRO A 162 12.83 7.71 -36.00
C PRO A 162 12.28 8.35 -34.70
N PRO A 163 13.06 9.15 -33.95
CA PRO A 163 12.59 9.78 -32.71
C PRO A 163 11.30 10.60 -32.89
N GLU A 164 11.11 11.18 -34.07
CA GLU A 164 9.94 11.99 -34.43
C GLU A 164 8.63 11.18 -34.40
N GLU A 165 8.69 9.88 -34.65
CA GLU A 165 7.53 8.99 -34.65
C GLU A 165 7.16 8.46 -33.26
N PHE A 166 7.95 8.76 -32.23
CA PHE A 166 7.78 8.19 -30.88
C PHE A 166 6.36 8.40 -30.34
N PHE A 167 5.92 9.66 -30.31
CA PHE A 167 4.60 10.02 -29.77
C PHE A 167 3.47 9.42 -30.58
N TYR A 168 3.61 9.40 -31.91
CA TYR A 168 2.63 8.79 -32.79
C TYR A 168 2.49 7.30 -32.49
N ARG A 169 3.59 6.54 -32.47
CA ARG A 169 3.57 5.09 -32.24
C ARG A 169 3.12 4.75 -30.83
N TYR A 170 3.62 5.45 -29.80
CA TYR A 170 3.21 5.20 -28.41
C TYR A 170 1.71 5.45 -28.20
N VAL A 171 1.17 6.56 -28.69
CA VAL A 171 -0.25 6.90 -28.47
C VAL A 171 -1.17 6.02 -29.31
N THR A 172 -0.84 5.75 -30.57
CA THR A 172 -1.71 4.93 -31.43
C THR A 172 -1.71 3.45 -31.03
N ILE A 173 -0.58 2.91 -30.57
CA ILE A 173 -0.46 1.50 -30.16
C ILE A 173 -0.95 1.29 -28.73
N SER A 174 -0.43 2.04 -27.75
CA SER A 174 -0.78 1.84 -26.34
C SER A 174 -2.10 2.51 -25.94
N HIS A 175 -2.51 3.56 -26.64
CA HIS A 175 -3.68 4.38 -26.31
C HIS A 175 -4.66 4.53 -27.48
N GLY A 176 -4.61 3.63 -28.47
CA GLY A 176 -5.54 3.62 -29.62
C GLY A 176 -7.02 3.45 -29.22
N PHE A 177 -7.31 3.11 -27.97
CA PHE A 177 -8.66 3.13 -27.41
C PHE A 177 -9.21 4.54 -27.13
N LEU A 178 -8.33 5.53 -26.93
CA LEU A 178 -8.68 6.93 -26.68
C LEU A 178 -8.77 7.73 -27.98
N LEU A 179 -7.78 7.57 -28.86
CA LEU A 179 -7.63 8.30 -30.12
C LEU A 179 -7.64 7.35 -31.30
N ARG A 180 -8.44 7.66 -32.33
CA ARG A 180 -8.30 6.99 -33.63
C ARG A 180 -7.04 7.52 -34.33
N THR A 181 -6.40 6.68 -35.12
CA THR A 181 -5.18 7.02 -35.86
C THR A 181 -5.34 8.27 -36.74
N GLN A 182 -6.52 8.42 -37.36
CA GLN A 182 -6.90 9.57 -38.19
C GLN A 182 -7.10 10.88 -37.41
N ASP A 183 -7.38 10.81 -36.11
CA ASP A 183 -7.62 11.98 -35.24
C ASP A 183 -6.33 12.39 -34.49
N TYR A 184 -5.17 11.83 -34.89
CA TYR A 184 -3.90 12.09 -34.23
C TYR A 184 -3.47 13.55 -34.39
N ASN A 185 -3.15 14.18 -33.26
CA ASN A 185 -2.49 15.48 -33.22
C ASN A 185 -1.48 15.46 -32.05
N LEU A 186 -0.30 16.03 -32.26
CA LEU A 186 0.75 16.14 -31.24
C LEU A 186 0.22 16.83 -29.97
N TRP A 187 -0.65 17.83 -30.12
CA TRP A 187 -1.28 18.55 -28.99
C TRP A 187 -2.19 17.68 -28.13
N TYR A 188 -2.74 16.59 -28.66
CA TYR A 188 -3.47 15.57 -27.87
C TYR A 188 -2.53 14.48 -27.35
N ALA A 189 -1.49 14.14 -28.11
CA ALA A 189 -0.54 13.10 -27.76
C ALA A 189 0.27 13.44 -26.49
N ILE A 190 0.72 14.70 -26.34
CA ILE A 190 1.51 15.13 -25.19
C ILE A 190 0.73 15.02 -23.87
N PRO A 191 -0.51 15.57 -23.73
CA PRO A 191 -1.31 15.38 -22.53
C PRO A 191 -1.59 13.91 -22.21
N ILE A 192 -1.94 13.08 -23.20
CA ILE A 192 -2.19 11.65 -22.98
C ILE A 192 -0.93 10.94 -22.47
N PHE A 193 0.23 11.26 -23.04
CA PHE A 193 1.50 10.73 -22.56
C PHE A 193 1.74 11.09 -21.10
N ILE A 194 1.57 12.38 -20.73
CA ILE A 194 1.75 12.86 -19.35
C ILE A 194 0.76 12.17 -18.40
N VAL A 195 -0.53 12.16 -18.74
CA VAL A 195 -1.58 11.55 -17.91
C VAL A 195 -1.34 10.05 -17.72
N SER A 196 -0.88 9.35 -18.75
CA SER A 196 -0.47 7.94 -18.66
C SER A 196 0.66 7.73 -17.66
N LYS A 197 1.69 8.60 -17.67
CA LYS A 197 2.82 8.50 -16.71
C LYS A 197 2.36 8.72 -15.28
N LEU A 198 1.54 9.73 -15.09
CA LEU A 198 0.98 10.08 -13.78
C LEU A 198 0.04 8.98 -13.28
N ALA A 199 -0.75 8.37 -14.16
CA ALA A 199 -1.61 7.23 -13.84
C ALA A 199 -0.80 6.03 -13.32
N THR A 200 0.30 5.68 -14.00
CA THR A 200 1.21 4.61 -13.54
C THR A 200 1.87 4.96 -12.19
N ALA A 201 2.28 6.22 -12.00
CA ALA A 201 2.82 6.68 -10.73
C ALA A 201 1.79 6.57 -9.59
N LEU A 202 0.55 6.98 -9.83
CA LEU A 202 -0.56 6.89 -8.89
C LEU A 202 -0.89 5.44 -8.51
N TRP A 203 -0.85 4.51 -9.47
CA TRP A 203 -1.06 3.09 -9.18
C TRP A 203 0.05 2.51 -8.31
N ASN A 204 1.32 2.75 -8.65
CA ASN A 204 2.43 2.29 -7.80
C ASN A 204 2.39 2.93 -6.40
N PHE A 205 2.00 4.20 -6.32
CA PHE A 205 1.92 4.91 -5.07
C PHE A 205 0.79 4.43 -4.17
N GLN A 206 -0.38 4.07 -4.71
CA GLN A 206 -1.51 3.55 -3.92
C GLN A 206 -1.10 2.33 -3.09
N ASP A 207 -0.33 1.42 -3.70
CA ASP A 207 0.16 0.20 -3.06
C ASP A 207 1.27 0.54 -2.06
N LEU A 208 2.17 1.45 -2.43
CA LEU A 208 3.25 1.91 -1.58
C LEU A 208 2.75 2.52 -0.26
N ILE A 209 1.71 3.38 -0.29
CA ILE A 209 1.15 3.97 0.93
C ILE A 209 0.72 2.86 1.91
N ILE A 210 0.01 1.84 1.41
CA ILE A 210 -0.49 0.75 2.25
C ILE A 210 0.69 -0.01 2.87
N ILE A 211 1.72 -0.34 2.08
CA ILE A 211 2.93 -1.02 2.57
C ILE A 211 3.63 -0.20 3.65
N LEU A 212 3.87 1.10 3.41
CA LEU A 212 4.61 1.95 4.33
C LEU A 212 3.85 2.17 5.65
N ILE A 213 2.54 2.44 5.59
CA ILE A 213 1.70 2.62 6.78
C ILE A 213 1.63 1.33 7.60
N SER A 214 1.41 0.19 6.94
CA SER A 214 1.34 -1.11 7.61
C SER A 214 2.65 -1.44 8.29
N MET A 215 3.78 -1.19 7.63
CA MET A 215 5.11 -1.37 8.19
C MET A 215 5.37 -0.49 9.43
N GLY A 216 4.90 0.77 9.41
CA GLY A 216 4.97 1.66 10.57
C GLY A 216 4.16 1.11 11.75
N LEU A 217 2.93 0.66 11.50
CA LEU A 217 2.06 0.08 12.53
C LEU A 217 2.64 -1.21 13.12
N SER A 218 3.15 -2.10 12.26
CA SER A 218 3.81 -3.34 12.66
C SER A 218 5.08 -3.08 13.47
N SER A 219 5.89 -2.08 13.10
CA SER A 219 7.08 -1.68 13.88
C SER A 219 6.69 -1.23 15.30
N ARG A 220 5.61 -0.46 15.45
CA ARG A 220 5.11 -0.06 16.78
C ARG A 220 4.70 -1.26 17.64
N TYR A 221 3.93 -2.19 17.08
CA TYR A 221 3.60 -3.42 17.80
C TYR A 221 4.85 -4.24 18.11
N HIS A 222 5.82 -4.32 17.20
CA HIS A 222 7.06 -5.03 17.44
C HIS A 222 7.80 -4.47 18.67
N ARG A 223 7.88 -3.14 18.83
CA ARG A 223 8.44 -2.49 20.03
C ARG A 223 7.67 -2.85 21.30
N LEU A 224 6.34 -2.81 21.26
CA LEU A 224 5.49 -3.21 22.40
C LEU A 224 5.72 -4.68 22.79
N ASN A 225 5.81 -5.57 21.80
CA ASN A 225 6.07 -6.99 22.02
C ASN A 225 7.46 -7.22 22.64
N LEU A 226 8.49 -6.53 22.17
CA LEU A 226 9.85 -6.61 22.73
C LEU A 226 9.87 -6.18 24.20
N TYR A 227 9.14 -5.10 24.54
CA TYR A 227 9.04 -4.64 25.92
C TYR A 227 8.33 -5.67 26.80
N VAL A 228 7.20 -6.25 26.34
CA VAL A 228 6.51 -7.32 27.07
C VAL A 228 7.44 -8.51 27.31
N SER A 229 8.16 -8.97 26.30
CA SER A 229 9.13 -10.05 26.44
C SER A 229 10.21 -9.73 27.48
N HIS A 230 10.73 -8.50 27.46
CA HIS A 230 11.73 -8.05 28.44
C HIS A 230 11.19 -8.05 29.87
N VAL A 231 9.99 -7.50 30.08
CA VAL A 231 9.32 -7.53 31.40
C VAL A 231 9.14 -8.98 31.86
N ILE A 232 8.68 -9.89 31.01
CA ILE A 232 8.50 -11.30 31.37
C ILE A 232 9.84 -11.96 31.73
N THR A 233 10.93 -11.65 31.04
CA THR A 233 12.27 -12.14 31.42
C THR A 233 12.67 -11.67 32.81
N ILE A 234 12.37 -10.42 33.16
CA ILE A 234 12.59 -9.89 34.52
C ILE A 234 11.72 -10.64 35.52
N GLU A 235 10.41 -10.80 35.24
CA GLU A 235 9.48 -11.53 36.10
C GLU A 235 9.99 -12.94 36.44
N LYS A 236 10.48 -13.68 35.44
CA LYS A 236 11.07 -15.01 35.62
C LYS A 236 12.31 -15.01 36.53
N ARG A 237 13.18 -14.01 36.43
CA ARG A 237 14.37 -13.91 37.29
C ARG A 237 14.03 -13.66 38.76
N PHE A 238 12.91 -12.98 39.01
CA PHE A 238 12.46 -12.65 40.35
C PHE A 238 11.41 -13.62 40.89
N GLU A 239 11.11 -14.71 40.17
CA GLU A 239 10.10 -15.72 40.56
C GLU A 239 10.38 -16.32 41.96
N VAL A 240 11.65 -16.49 42.32
CA VAL A 240 12.07 -17.04 43.62
C VAL A 240 11.94 -16.02 44.77
N LYS A 241 11.83 -14.72 44.46
CA LYS A 241 11.71 -13.65 45.46
C LYS A 241 10.23 -13.29 45.67
N LYS A 242 9.70 -13.53 46.88
CA LYS A 242 8.38 -13.01 47.27
C LYS A 242 8.39 -11.48 47.22
N ARG A 243 7.48 -10.90 46.44
CA ARG A 243 7.27 -9.44 46.37
C ARG A 243 6.24 -9.02 47.40
N PHE A 244 6.51 -7.95 48.12
CA PHE A 244 5.62 -7.40 49.15
C PHE A 244 5.43 -5.90 48.98
N GLY A 245 4.27 -5.39 49.38
CA GLY A 245 3.96 -3.96 49.43
C GLY A 245 4.17 -3.24 48.09
N THR A 246 5.10 -2.28 48.07
CA THR A 246 5.38 -1.37 46.95
C THR A 246 5.78 -2.08 45.65
N ASP A 247 6.49 -3.21 45.74
CA ASP A 247 6.97 -3.95 44.56
C ASP A 247 5.82 -4.58 43.76
N LEU A 248 4.83 -5.13 44.49
CA LEU A 248 3.63 -5.71 43.88
C LEU A 248 2.78 -4.61 43.23
N TYR A 249 2.63 -3.47 43.91
CA TYR A 249 1.93 -2.31 43.37
C TYR A 249 2.59 -1.81 42.08
N LEU A 250 3.92 -1.65 42.07
CA LEU A 250 4.67 -1.17 40.92
C LEU A 250 4.55 -2.12 39.74
N GLN A 251 4.64 -3.43 39.97
CA GLN A 251 4.40 -4.46 38.95
C GLN A 251 3.01 -4.30 38.30
N ILE A 252 1.95 -4.22 39.11
CA ILE A 252 0.57 -4.04 38.60
C ILE A 252 0.47 -2.75 37.76
N GLN A 253 1.11 -1.66 38.19
CA GLN A 253 1.12 -0.41 37.43
C GLN A 253 1.84 -0.54 36.08
N VAL A 254 2.95 -1.28 35.99
CA VAL A 254 3.63 -1.54 34.71
C VAL A 254 2.72 -2.31 33.75
N TRP A 255 2.07 -3.37 34.23
CA TRP A 255 1.15 -4.16 33.40
C TRP A 255 -0.10 -3.40 32.98
N ARG A 256 -0.65 -2.55 33.87
CA ARG A 256 -1.75 -1.63 33.54
C ARG A 256 -1.34 -0.69 32.40
N ARG A 257 -0.16 -0.04 32.52
CA ARG A 257 0.37 0.88 31.49
C ARG A 257 0.63 0.15 30.17
N LEU A 258 1.08 -1.10 30.22
CA LEU A 258 1.27 -1.93 29.02
C LEU A 258 -0.06 -2.19 28.32
N ARG A 259 -1.09 -2.62 29.07
CA ARG A 259 -2.43 -2.81 28.51
C ARG A 259 -2.96 -1.53 27.87
N GLU A 260 -2.85 -0.40 28.55
CA GLU A 260 -3.24 0.91 27.99
C GLU A 260 -2.45 1.27 26.73
N ALA A 261 -1.17 0.91 26.63
CA ALA A 261 -0.38 1.10 25.42
C ALA A 261 -0.91 0.23 24.25
N TYR A 262 -1.29 -1.03 24.50
CA TYR A 262 -1.93 -1.89 23.48
C TYR A 262 -3.30 -1.37 23.04
N VAL A 263 -4.13 -0.87 23.96
CA VAL A 263 -5.43 -0.23 23.63
C VAL A 263 -5.23 1.02 22.77
N ARG A 264 -4.27 1.89 23.12
CA ARG A 264 -3.97 3.09 22.31
C ARG A 264 -3.46 2.69 20.93
N GLN A 265 -2.61 1.66 20.83
CA GLN A 265 -2.12 1.13 19.56
C GLN A 265 -3.23 0.54 18.70
N SER A 266 -4.15 -0.26 19.25
CA SER A 266 -5.29 -0.78 18.49
C SER A 266 -6.23 0.33 18.02
N THR A 267 -6.43 1.35 18.85
CA THR A 267 -7.20 2.55 18.48
C THR A 267 -6.57 3.27 17.29
N LEU A 268 -5.24 3.45 17.28
CA LEU A 268 -4.51 4.04 16.17
C LEU A 268 -4.70 3.24 14.87
N VAL A 269 -4.58 1.90 14.93
CA VAL A 269 -4.82 1.04 13.76
C VAL A 269 -6.22 1.24 13.21
N ARG A 270 -7.26 1.24 14.06
CA ARG A 270 -8.65 1.47 13.63
C ARG A 270 -8.86 2.86 13.01
N MET A 271 -8.20 3.88 13.55
CA MET A 271 -8.25 5.24 12.98
C MET A 271 -7.61 5.30 11.59
N VAL A 272 -6.48 4.60 11.41
CA VAL A 272 -5.82 4.46 10.10
C VAL A 272 -6.70 3.66 9.15
N ASP A 273 -7.24 2.52 9.58
CA ASP A 273 -8.10 1.65 8.79
C ASP A 273 -9.32 2.38 8.24
N ARG A 274 -9.99 3.19 9.08
CA ARG A 274 -11.13 4.01 8.64
C ARG A 274 -10.79 5.02 7.53
N ARG A 275 -9.52 5.45 7.42
CA ARG A 275 -9.06 6.42 6.42
C ARG A 275 -8.39 5.76 5.22
N LEU A 276 -7.73 4.62 5.42
CA LEU A 276 -6.95 3.88 4.42
C LEU A 276 -7.76 2.75 3.78
N GLY A 277 -8.83 2.27 4.40
CA GLY A 277 -9.54 1.06 3.99
C GLY A 277 -10.12 1.11 2.57
N SER A 278 -10.53 2.30 2.08
CA SER A 278 -10.94 2.46 0.68
C SER A 278 -9.79 2.32 -0.31
N LEU A 279 -8.58 2.75 0.06
CA LEU A 279 -7.36 2.52 -0.74
C LEU A 279 -6.96 1.05 -0.72
N VAL A 280 -7.10 0.39 0.44
CA VAL A 280 -6.88 -1.06 0.56
C VAL A 280 -7.82 -1.81 -0.39
N LEU A 281 -9.11 -1.47 -0.39
CA LEU A 281 -10.09 -2.07 -1.30
C LEU A 281 -9.72 -1.84 -2.78
N LEU A 282 -9.46 -0.58 -3.15
CA LEU A 282 -9.10 -0.22 -4.52
C LEU A 282 -7.83 -0.94 -4.99
N SER A 283 -6.79 -0.98 -4.16
CA SER A 283 -5.52 -1.66 -4.44
C SER A 283 -5.72 -3.14 -4.73
N ASN A 284 -6.45 -3.86 -3.86
CA ASN A 284 -6.64 -5.30 -4.01
C ASN A 284 -7.50 -5.65 -5.22
N ILE A 285 -8.61 -4.93 -5.46
CA ILE A 285 -9.47 -5.18 -6.62
C ILE A 285 -8.71 -4.91 -7.92
N ASN A 286 -7.99 -3.80 -8.02
CA ASN A 286 -7.25 -3.47 -9.24
C ASN A 286 -6.08 -4.43 -9.48
N ASN A 287 -5.30 -4.75 -8.45
CA ASN A 287 -4.19 -5.68 -8.61
C ASN A 287 -4.71 -7.06 -9.02
N LEU A 288 -5.80 -7.55 -8.43
CA LEU A 288 -6.43 -8.81 -8.84
C LEU A 288 -6.88 -8.75 -10.31
N TYR A 289 -7.61 -7.71 -10.71
CA TYR A 289 -8.07 -7.54 -12.09
C TYR A 289 -6.90 -7.57 -13.09
N PHE A 290 -5.84 -6.80 -12.84
CA PHE A 290 -4.70 -6.73 -13.77
C PHE A 290 -3.83 -7.99 -13.75
N ILE A 291 -3.75 -8.71 -12.62
CA ILE A 291 -3.08 -10.02 -12.58
C ILE A 291 -3.83 -11.01 -13.46
N CYS A 292 -5.14 -11.16 -13.28
CA CYS A 292 -5.96 -12.06 -14.11
C CYS A 292 -5.89 -11.65 -15.58
N LEU A 293 -6.02 -10.36 -15.89
CA LEU A 293 -5.95 -9.87 -17.26
C LEU A 293 -4.58 -10.17 -17.90
N GLN A 294 -3.49 -9.95 -17.18
CA GLN A 294 -2.16 -10.24 -17.71
C GLN A 294 -1.97 -11.74 -17.92
N ILE A 295 -2.36 -12.60 -16.98
CA ILE A 295 -2.28 -14.06 -17.16
C ILE A 295 -3.10 -14.50 -18.39
N TYR A 296 -4.35 -14.04 -18.50
CA TYR A 296 -5.21 -14.32 -19.65
C TYR A 296 -4.54 -13.89 -20.98
N LEU A 297 -4.03 -12.66 -21.06
CA LEU A 297 -3.36 -12.17 -22.27
C LEU A 297 -2.05 -12.94 -22.56
N GLY A 298 -1.32 -13.34 -21.52
CA GLY A 298 -0.09 -14.12 -21.63
C GLY A 298 -0.30 -15.53 -22.17
N ILE A 299 -1.39 -16.19 -21.78
CA ILE A 299 -1.73 -17.55 -22.23
C ILE A 299 -2.30 -17.51 -23.64
N HIS A 300 -3.25 -16.62 -23.92
CA HIS A 300 -4.04 -16.66 -25.17
C HIS A 300 -3.45 -15.80 -26.29
N LYS A 301 -2.54 -14.85 -26.00
CA LYS A 301 -2.03 -13.88 -26.99
C LYS A 301 -0.51 -13.83 -27.11
N SER A 302 0.20 -14.92 -26.78
CA SER A 302 1.68 -15.01 -26.85
C SER A 302 2.26 -15.05 -28.28
N SER A 303 1.79 -14.19 -29.18
CA SER A 303 2.34 -14.00 -30.53
C SER A 303 3.34 -12.84 -30.64
N GLY A 304 3.77 -12.26 -29.52
CA GLY A 304 4.78 -11.20 -29.49
C GLY A 304 6.23 -11.69 -29.64
N GLY A 305 7.12 -10.83 -30.16
CA GLY A 305 8.57 -11.08 -30.21
C GLY A 305 9.20 -11.20 -28.80
N THR A 306 10.46 -11.64 -28.73
CA THR A 306 11.17 -11.93 -27.46
C THR A 306 11.12 -10.78 -26.46
N ILE A 307 11.26 -9.53 -26.92
CA ILE A 307 11.20 -8.33 -26.08
C ILE A 307 9.82 -8.18 -25.40
N SER A 308 8.74 -8.40 -26.15
CA SER A 308 7.38 -8.30 -25.62
C SER A 308 7.09 -9.39 -24.59
N ARG A 309 7.62 -10.61 -24.79
CA ARG A 309 7.52 -11.71 -23.81
C ARG A 309 8.31 -11.41 -22.53
N CYS A 310 9.54 -10.90 -22.65
CA CYS A 310 10.33 -10.49 -21.49
C CYS A 310 9.67 -9.35 -20.71
N TYR A 311 9.15 -8.33 -21.40
CA TYR A 311 8.38 -7.25 -20.77
C TYR A 311 7.17 -7.80 -20.03
N PHE A 312 6.39 -8.65 -20.68
CA PHE A 312 5.20 -9.26 -20.10
C PHE A 312 5.51 -10.00 -18.78
N LEU A 313 6.50 -10.90 -18.79
CA LEU A 313 6.89 -11.65 -17.59
C LEU A 313 7.40 -10.74 -16.48
N PHE A 314 8.17 -9.71 -16.83
CA PHE A 314 8.66 -8.74 -15.84
C PHE A 314 7.52 -7.92 -15.23
N SER A 315 6.60 -7.40 -16.06
CA SER A 315 5.42 -6.65 -15.61
C SER A 315 4.53 -7.50 -14.70
N LEU A 316 4.23 -8.74 -15.11
CA LEU A 316 3.40 -9.66 -14.32
C LEU A 316 4.07 -10.02 -12.99
N GLY A 317 5.36 -10.38 -13.02
CA GLY A 317 6.13 -10.67 -11.82
C GLY A 317 6.18 -9.49 -10.86
N TRP A 318 6.37 -8.27 -11.38
CA TRP A 318 6.34 -7.05 -10.58
C TRP A 318 4.98 -6.80 -9.95
N LEU A 319 3.91 -6.93 -10.72
CA LEU A 319 2.54 -6.72 -10.24
C LEU A 319 2.18 -7.73 -9.14
N ILE A 320 2.48 -9.01 -9.33
CA ILE A 320 2.27 -10.06 -8.33
C ILE A 320 3.09 -9.75 -7.07
N PHE A 321 4.38 -9.46 -7.22
CA PHE A 321 5.24 -9.13 -6.09
C PHE A 321 4.71 -7.94 -5.29
N ARG A 322 4.27 -6.88 -5.96
CA ARG A 322 3.72 -5.67 -5.34
C ARG A 322 2.40 -5.96 -4.63
N ALA A 323 1.49 -6.70 -5.27
CA ALA A 323 0.22 -7.11 -4.67
C ALA A 323 0.43 -7.98 -3.41
N CYS A 324 1.30 -8.98 -3.49
CA CYS A 324 1.69 -9.80 -2.35
C CYS A 324 2.31 -8.96 -1.23
N SER A 325 3.15 -7.98 -1.57
CA SER A 325 3.77 -7.08 -0.59
C SER A 325 2.74 -6.24 0.17
N VAL A 326 1.68 -5.76 -0.51
CA VAL A 326 0.56 -5.05 0.14
C VAL A 326 -0.14 -5.95 1.16
N VAL A 327 -0.52 -7.17 0.75
CA VAL A 327 -1.23 -8.11 1.63
C VAL A 327 -0.35 -8.55 2.80
N LEU A 328 0.91 -8.89 2.55
CA LEU A 328 1.86 -9.32 3.57
C LEU A 328 2.12 -8.21 4.60
N ALA A 329 2.41 -6.99 4.13
CA ALA A 329 2.67 -5.85 5.02
C ALA A 329 1.46 -5.54 5.91
N ALA A 330 0.24 -5.57 5.35
CA ALA A 330 -0.99 -5.37 6.11
C ALA A 330 -1.27 -6.51 7.10
N SER A 331 -1.04 -7.77 6.69
CA SER A 331 -1.22 -8.95 7.55
C SER A 331 -0.27 -8.96 8.75
N ASP A 332 0.94 -8.40 8.57
CA ASP A 332 1.91 -8.27 9.64
C ASP A 332 1.38 -7.40 10.79
N VAL A 333 0.50 -6.42 10.52
CA VAL A 333 -0.11 -5.59 11.57
C VAL A 333 -0.93 -6.47 12.52
N HIS A 334 -1.75 -7.37 11.95
CA HIS A 334 -2.55 -8.31 12.73
C HIS A 334 -1.67 -9.30 13.49
N LEU A 335 -0.71 -9.92 12.80
CA LEU A 335 0.21 -10.90 13.40
C LEU A 335 1.01 -10.30 14.57
N HIS A 336 1.51 -9.08 14.40
CA HIS A 336 2.24 -8.38 15.45
C HIS A 336 1.34 -7.91 16.59
N SER A 337 0.05 -7.66 16.35
CA SER A 337 -0.90 -7.30 17.41
C SER A 337 -1.09 -8.44 18.43
N GLN A 338 -1.06 -9.70 17.97
CA GLN A 338 -1.28 -10.89 18.81
C GLN A 338 0.01 -11.53 19.33
N ARG A 339 1.19 -11.11 18.84
CA ARG A 339 2.47 -11.81 19.11
C ARG A 339 2.82 -11.90 20.60
N ALA A 340 2.49 -10.90 21.41
CA ALA A 340 2.72 -10.91 22.85
C ALA A 340 1.93 -11.99 23.59
N LEU A 341 0.83 -12.50 23.03
CA LEU A 341 0.02 -13.55 23.67
C LEU A 341 0.84 -14.81 23.93
N LYS A 342 1.68 -15.22 22.97
CA LYS A 342 2.58 -16.37 23.13
C LYS A 342 3.55 -16.19 24.31
N CYS A 343 4.11 -14.98 24.43
CA CYS A 343 5.01 -14.65 25.52
C CYS A 343 4.29 -14.62 26.87
N LEU A 344 3.08 -14.04 26.92
CA LEU A 344 2.26 -13.94 28.12
C LEU A 344 1.87 -15.30 28.69
N HIS A 345 1.60 -16.30 27.84
CA HIS A 345 1.33 -17.68 28.29
C HIS A 345 2.55 -18.37 28.91
N SER A 346 3.77 -17.89 28.64
CA SER A 346 5.00 -18.44 29.22
C SER A 346 5.38 -17.79 30.55
N CYS A 347 4.53 -16.96 31.15
CA CYS A 347 4.81 -16.25 32.39
C CYS A 347 4.52 -17.15 33.62
N PRO A 348 5.37 -17.15 34.66
CA PRO A 348 5.14 -17.94 35.87
C PRO A 348 3.87 -17.56 36.63
N SER A 349 3.16 -18.55 37.18
CA SER A 349 1.93 -18.34 37.94
C SER A 349 2.10 -17.42 39.14
N ALA A 350 3.27 -17.43 39.78
CA ALA A 350 3.59 -16.57 40.94
C ALA A 350 3.68 -15.07 40.60
N SER A 351 3.96 -14.73 39.33
CA SER A 351 4.03 -13.35 38.85
C SER A 351 2.76 -12.91 38.11
N PHE A 352 1.76 -13.79 38.04
CA PHE A 352 0.55 -13.55 37.29
C PHE A 352 -0.39 -12.59 38.04
N ASN A 353 -0.75 -11.48 37.40
CA ASN A 353 -1.63 -10.47 37.98
C ASN A 353 -2.89 -10.22 37.13
N ILE A 354 -3.85 -9.49 37.70
CA ILE A 354 -5.14 -9.20 37.05
C ILE A 354 -4.98 -8.42 35.74
N GLU A 355 -3.99 -7.52 35.63
CA GLU A 355 -3.77 -6.72 34.42
C GLU A 355 -3.17 -7.57 33.28
N MET A 356 -2.34 -8.56 33.61
CA MET A 356 -1.89 -9.57 32.66
C MET A 356 -3.05 -10.40 32.12
N LYS A 357 -3.97 -10.85 32.98
CA LYS A 357 -5.17 -11.58 32.56
C LYS A 357 -6.03 -10.74 31.62
N ARG A 358 -6.24 -9.46 31.95
CA ARG A 358 -6.97 -8.51 31.09
C ARG A 358 -6.27 -8.30 29.75
N LEU A 359 -4.95 -8.16 29.74
CA LEU A 359 -4.18 -8.03 28.51
C LEU A 359 -4.25 -9.29 27.65
N GLN A 360 -4.10 -10.49 28.23
CA GLN A 360 -4.26 -11.75 27.50
C GLN A 360 -5.65 -11.86 26.87
N TYR A 361 -6.70 -11.57 27.65
CA TYR A 361 -8.07 -11.57 27.14
C TYR A 361 -8.25 -10.60 25.97
N GLN A 362 -7.72 -9.37 26.10
CA GLN A 362 -7.75 -8.37 25.05
C GLN A 362 -7.00 -8.85 23.79
N LEU A 363 -5.78 -9.36 23.91
CA LEU A 363 -5.01 -9.79 22.72
C LEU A 363 -5.62 -11.02 22.03
N ALA A 364 -6.32 -11.87 22.77
CA ALA A 364 -6.99 -13.05 22.22
C ALA A 364 -8.29 -12.70 21.48
N HIS A 365 -9.06 -11.71 21.97
CA HIS A 365 -10.40 -11.41 21.45
C HIS A 365 -10.48 -10.11 20.63
N ASP A 366 -9.52 -9.20 20.78
CA ASP A 366 -9.51 -7.95 20.02
C ASP A 366 -8.96 -8.16 18.60
N PHE A 367 -9.85 -8.14 17.61
CA PHE A 367 -9.48 -8.27 16.22
C PHE A 367 -8.95 -6.94 15.67
N VAL A 368 -7.62 -6.82 15.60
CA VAL A 368 -6.94 -5.63 15.07
C VAL A 368 -6.29 -5.96 13.74
N ALA A 369 -6.81 -5.40 12.65
CA ALA A 369 -6.29 -5.61 11.30
C ALA A 369 -6.60 -4.40 10.40
N LEU A 370 -5.94 -4.35 9.24
CA LEU A 370 -6.31 -3.45 8.14
C LEU A 370 -7.25 -4.19 7.19
N THR A 371 -8.30 -3.50 6.75
CA THR A 371 -9.43 -4.07 6.02
C THR A 371 -9.74 -3.29 4.74
N GLY A 372 -10.28 -3.98 3.75
CA GLY A 372 -10.87 -3.36 2.57
C GLY A 372 -12.26 -2.81 2.88
N MET A 373 -12.35 -1.71 3.62
CA MET A 373 -13.63 -1.12 4.08
C MET A 373 -14.51 -2.08 4.91
N GLY A 374 -13.90 -3.05 5.59
CA GLY A 374 -14.62 -4.09 6.35
C GLY A 374 -15.13 -5.27 5.51
N PHE A 375 -15.03 -5.26 4.17
CA PHE A 375 -15.44 -6.40 3.34
C PHE A 375 -14.55 -7.64 3.54
N PHE A 376 -13.25 -7.41 3.66
CA PHE A 376 -12.27 -8.45 3.94
C PHE A 376 -11.13 -7.89 4.79
N SER A 377 -10.52 -8.77 5.59
CA SER A 377 -9.30 -8.48 6.33
C SER A 377 -8.10 -9.00 5.56
N LEU A 378 -7.05 -8.20 5.44
CA LEU A 378 -5.80 -8.63 4.81
C LEU A 378 -5.05 -9.60 5.72
N ARG A 379 -5.21 -10.90 5.46
CA ARG A 379 -4.49 -11.98 6.13
C ARG A 379 -3.67 -12.79 5.13
N ARG A 380 -2.71 -13.57 5.61
CA ARG A 380 -1.86 -14.39 4.73
C ARG A 380 -2.65 -15.50 4.04
N GLU A 381 -3.71 -15.99 4.68
CA GLU A 381 -4.62 -17.00 4.13
C GLU A 381 -5.38 -16.46 2.91
N LEU A 382 -5.80 -15.19 2.94
CA LEU A 382 -6.48 -14.53 1.81
C LEU A 382 -5.62 -14.54 0.55
N LEU A 383 -4.31 -14.37 0.68
CA LEU A 383 -3.38 -14.43 -0.46
C LEU A 383 -3.39 -15.80 -1.13
N LEU A 384 -3.38 -16.88 -0.33
CA LEU A 384 -3.41 -18.26 -0.82
C LEU A 384 -4.77 -18.59 -1.45
N GLU A 385 -5.87 -18.17 -0.82
CA GLU A 385 -7.23 -18.34 -1.35
C GLU A 385 -7.40 -17.66 -2.70
N VAL A 386 -6.96 -16.40 -2.82
CA VAL A 386 -7.01 -15.63 -4.07
C VAL A 386 -6.13 -16.27 -5.14
N ALA A 387 -4.89 -16.68 -4.81
CA ALA A 387 -4.01 -17.35 -5.76
C ALA A 387 -4.61 -18.67 -6.29
N ALA A 388 -5.20 -19.47 -5.40
CA ALA A 388 -5.89 -20.72 -5.78
C ALA A 388 -7.11 -20.43 -6.67
N ALA A 389 -7.87 -19.37 -6.37
CA ALA A 389 -9.02 -18.95 -7.19
C ALA A 389 -8.59 -18.51 -8.60
N ILE A 390 -7.50 -17.74 -8.72
CA ILE A 390 -6.94 -17.34 -10.01
C ILE A 390 -6.53 -18.58 -10.80
N LEU A 391 -5.72 -19.48 -10.21
CA LEU A 391 -5.29 -20.70 -10.89
C LEU A 391 -6.48 -21.57 -11.34
N LYS A 392 -7.50 -21.72 -10.49
CA LYS A 392 -8.71 -22.46 -10.83
C LYS A 392 -9.45 -21.81 -12.01
N TYR A 393 -9.62 -20.50 -12.00
CA TYR A 393 -10.29 -19.77 -13.09
C TYR A 393 -9.54 -19.93 -14.41
N GLU A 394 -8.23 -19.76 -14.40
CA GLU A 394 -7.40 -19.89 -15.61
C GLU A 394 -7.38 -21.32 -16.14
N LEU A 395 -7.30 -22.33 -15.27
CA LEU A 395 -7.38 -23.74 -15.67
C LEU A 395 -8.72 -24.07 -16.32
N VAL A 396 -9.82 -23.60 -15.73
CA VAL A 396 -11.16 -23.77 -16.31
C VAL A 396 -11.22 -23.10 -17.68
N LEU A 397 -10.70 -21.87 -17.81
CA LEU A 397 -10.74 -21.14 -19.06
C LEU A 397 -9.92 -21.84 -20.16
N ILE A 398 -8.74 -22.37 -19.85
CA ILE A 398 -7.93 -23.21 -20.77
C ILE A 398 -8.69 -24.48 -21.20
N GLN A 399 -9.44 -25.10 -20.29
CA GLN A 399 -10.21 -26.31 -20.58
C GLN A 399 -11.39 -26.06 -21.53
N TYR A 400 -12.00 -24.87 -21.48
CA TYR A 400 -13.15 -24.50 -22.32
C TYR A 400 -12.77 -23.76 -23.62
N ASP A 401 -11.52 -23.34 -23.78
CA ASP A 401 -10.98 -22.76 -25.02
C ASP A 401 -10.48 -23.82 -26.03
N ASN A 402 -10.54 -25.11 -25.67
CA ASN A 402 -10.40 -26.27 -26.55
C ASN A 402 -11.75 -26.95 -26.76
#